data_AF-A0A6F8Y468-F1
#
_entry.id   AF-A0A6F8Y468-F1
#
_cell.length_a   1.000
_cell.length_b   1.000
_cell.length_c   1.000
_cell.angle_alpha   90.00
_cell.angle_beta   90.00
_cell.angle_gamma   90.00
#
_symmetry.space_group_name_H-M   'P 1'
#
loop_
_entity.id
_entity.type
_entity.pdbx_description
1 polymer ?
#
loop_
_entity_poly.entity_id
_entity_poly.type
_entity_poly.pdbx_seq_one_letter_code
_entity_poly.pdbx_strand_id
1 'polypeptide(L)'
;MLPVDRLQNKAATGPGNIVVLMGAKTGRDGIGGVSVLASATFDDESEQRRPSVQVGDPFMEKLLIEACLELYDDRRVVGIQDLGGAGLTCALTETAAAAGTGMKVELDLVPLREPSMAPHEILASESQERMLLIVTPDQLEAVLKTAARWGVLATAIGEVTPPGPEGLPGRLTITWRGHTVVDVPPGSLADDGPVYARPMREPADLILIQADRAETLPRPSTPDALRETVLRMIASPNLCDKTWVTEQYDRFVLGNTVLAQPEDAGVIRIDERTGLGVALSVDGNGRYARLDPYAGAKLALAEAYRNVAVTGAKPLAVTNCLNFGSPEDPAVMWQFAEAVRGLADGCVELGIPVTGGNVSFYNQTGAAAIHPTPVVGVLGVIDDVAQRVPMGFPKPANPEGDIIFLLGETRLELSGSEWAWVEHEHLGGVPRGSTWPASGRSPSCSPRPRGSATSARRTTSPTAVSRRCWWRPACGGASAPGSRCPRSSRPARCRSSSSSASRVAGRWCRCRAATRRRSPRSARRAACRGPRWA
;
A
#
# COMPACT_ATOMS: atom_id res chain seq x y z
N MET A 1 7.30 -11.72 -16.54
CA MET A 1 7.08 -10.26 -16.74
C MET A 1 6.40 -10.05 -18.07
N LEU A 2 5.27 -9.33 -18.10
CA LEU A 2 4.63 -8.93 -19.35
C LEU A 2 5.48 -7.84 -20.01
N PRO A 3 5.96 -8.05 -21.25
CA PRO A 3 6.65 -7.03 -22.04
C PRO A 3 5.81 -5.76 -22.22
N VAL A 4 6.46 -4.60 -22.36
CA VAL A 4 5.78 -3.29 -22.52
C VAL A 4 4.91 -3.26 -23.78
N ASP A 5 5.35 -3.90 -24.86
CA ASP A 5 4.58 -4.03 -26.12
C ASP A 5 3.34 -4.93 -25.97
N ARG A 6 3.15 -5.54 -24.81
CA ARG A 6 2.03 -6.42 -24.48
C ARG A 6 1.06 -5.83 -23.46
N LEU A 7 1.24 -4.55 -23.10
CA LEU A 7 0.25 -3.82 -22.30
C LEU A 7 -1.10 -3.81 -23.03
N GLN A 8 -2.13 -4.33 -22.35
CA GLN A 8 -3.50 -4.37 -22.86
C GLN A 8 -4.28 -3.16 -22.34
N ASN A 9 -5.12 -2.59 -23.20
CA ASN A 9 -6.00 -1.48 -22.87
C ASN A 9 -7.43 -1.96 -22.73
N LYS A 10 -8.26 -1.18 -22.04
CA LYS A 10 -9.69 -1.46 -21.88
C LYS A 10 -10.57 -1.05 -23.07
N ALA A 11 -10.01 -0.45 -24.12
CA ALA A 11 -10.81 0.15 -25.19
C ALA A 11 -11.47 -0.90 -26.11
N ALA A 12 -12.79 -0.85 -26.25
CA ALA A 12 -13.56 -1.69 -27.19
C ALA A 12 -13.46 -1.18 -28.64
N THR A 13 -12.28 -1.31 -29.22
CA THR A 13 -12.06 -0.98 -30.64
C THR A 13 -12.56 -2.09 -31.56
N GLY A 14 -12.81 -1.75 -32.82
CA GLY A 14 -13.20 -2.70 -33.87
C GLY A 14 -14.69 -3.09 -33.83
N PRO A 15 -15.57 -2.34 -34.54
CA PRO A 15 -16.96 -2.73 -34.71
C PRO A 15 -17.10 -4.15 -35.27
N GLY A 16 -18.04 -4.92 -34.73
CA GLY A 16 -18.20 -6.35 -35.01
C GLY A 16 -17.36 -7.27 -34.12
N ASN A 17 -16.47 -6.73 -33.28
CA ASN A 17 -15.82 -7.53 -32.24
C ASN A 17 -16.83 -8.01 -31.21
N ILE A 18 -16.57 -9.18 -30.65
CA ILE A 18 -17.45 -9.89 -29.73
C ILE A 18 -17.12 -9.48 -28.30
N VAL A 19 -18.16 -9.19 -27.52
CA VAL A 19 -18.09 -8.93 -26.09
C VAL A 19 -18.28 -10.24 -25.35
N VAL A 20 -17.26 -10.67 -24.61
CA VAL A 20 -17.24 -11.94 -23.88
C VAL A 20 -17.13 -11.68 -22.39
N LEU A 21 -18.05 -12.25 -21.60
CA LEU A 21 -17.94 -12.29 -20.15
C LEU A 21 -17.24 -13.58 -19.75
N MET A 22 -16.14 -13.47 -19.01
CA MET A 22 -15.32 -14.60 -18.54
C MET A 22 -15.23 -14.58 -17.01
N GLY A 23 -15.35 -15.74 -16.36
CA GLY A 23 -15.23 -15.87 -14.91
C GLY A 23 -16.46 -16.47 -14.24
N ALA A 24 -16.73 -16.06 -13.00
CA ALA A 24 -17.83 -16.57 -12.20
C ALA A 24 -19.22 -16.19 -12.76
N LYS A 25 -20.25 -16.92 -12.32
CA LYS A 25 -21.65 -16.59 -12.63
C LYS A 25 -22.07 -15.33 -11.87
N THR A 26 -22.91 -14.52 -12.51
CA THR A 26 -23.49 -13.31 -11.93
C THR A 26 -24.59 -13.68 -10.94
N GLY A 27 -24.44 -13.25 -9.68
CA GLY A 27 -25.41 -13.45 -8.61
C GLY A 27 -25.84 -12.13 -7.98
N ARG A 28 -26.78 -12.18 -7.04
CA ARG A 28 -27.16 -11.02 -6.22
C ARG A 28 -26.10 -10.71 -5.16
N ASP A 29 -24.92 -10.28 -5.57
CA ASP A 29 -23.81 -9.94 -4.69
C ASP A 29 -23.55 -8.43 -4.73
N GLY A 30 -23.46 -7.79 -3.56
CA GLY A 30 -23.02 -6.40 -3.46
C GLY A 30 -23.81 -5.36 -4.27
N ILE A 31 -25.07 -5.63 -4.64
CA ILE A 31 -25.88 -4.70 -5.45
C ILE A 31 -26.04 -3.39 -4.69
N GLY A 32 -25.52 -2.30 -5.26
CA GLY A 32 -25.49 -0.98 -4.63
C GLY A 32 -24.36 -0.78 -3.61
N GLY A 33 -23.32 -1.64 -3.61
CA GLY A 33 -22.16 -1.51 -2.72
C GLY A 33 -21.49 -0.14 -2.83
N VAL A 34 -21.19 0.31 -4.05
CA VAL A 34 -20.56 1.62 -4.28
C VAL A 34 -21.50 2.80 -3.98
N SER A 35 -22.77 2.73 -4.39
CA SER A 35 -23.71 3.86 -4.31
C SER A 35 -24.43 3.99 -2.97
N VAL A 36 -24.69 2.89 -2.27
CA VAL A 36 -25.49 2.87 -1.03
C VAL A 36 -24.63 2.74 0.22
N LEU A 37 -23.50 2.01 0.15
CA LEU A 37 -22.61 1.82 1.30
C LEU A 37 -21.37 2.70 1.24
N ALA A 38 -20.61 2.67 0.14
CA ALA A 38 -19.34 3.39 0.06
C ALA A 38 -19.49 4.91 -0.11
N SER A 39 -20.67 5.36 -0.55
CA SER A 39 -20.98 6.79 -0.78
C SER A 39 -21.89 7.39 0.29
N ALA A 40 -22.08 6.70 1.42
CA ALA A 40 -22.91 7.13 2.53
C ALA A 40 -22.14 7.06 3.85
N THR A 41 -22.45 7.96 4.78
CA THR A 41 -21.91 7.92 6.14
C THR A 41 -22.57 6.81 6.95
N PHE A 42 -21.80 6.12 7.79
CA PHE A 42 -22.35 5.08 8.66
C PHE A 42 -23.14 5.70 9.82
N ASP A 43 -24.39 5.26 9.96
CA ASP A 43 -25.34 5.58 11.03
C ASP A 43 -25.90 4.30 11.68
N ASP A 44 -26.69 4.44 12.75
CA ASP A 44 -27.26 3.30 13.49
C ASP A 44 -28.25 2.46 12.65
N GLU A 45 -28.81 3.00 11.56
CA GLU A 45 -29.69 2.28 10.63
C GLU A 45 -28.93 1.56 9.50
N SER A 46 -27.63 1.82 9.36
CA SER A 46 -26.79 1.27 8.28
C SER A 46 -26.62 -0.24 8.36
N GLU A 47 -26.91 -0.87 9.50
CA GLU A 47 -26.92 -2.35 9.62
C GLU A 47 -27.98 -3.01 8.74
N GLN A 48 -29.10 -2.33 8.48
CA GLN A 48 -30.21 -2.86 7.66
C GLN A 48 -29.93 -2.77 6.15
N ARG A 49 -28.93 -1.98 5.74
CA ARG A 49 -28.58 -1.74 4.32
C ARG A 49 -27.46 -2.62 3.80
N ARG A 50 -26.99 -3.60 4.58
CA ARG A 50 -25.90 -4.50 4.15
C ARG A 50 -26.40 -5.36 2.97
N PRO A 51 -25.90 -5.15 1.73
CA PRO A 51 -26.10 -6.10 0.67
C PRO A 51 -25.43 -7.42 1.07
N SER A 52 -25.82 -8.49 0.38
CA SER A 52 -25.17 -9.80 0.47
C SER A 52 -23.64 -9.65 0.53
N VAL A 53 -23.06 -10.22 1.58
CA VAL A 53 -21.61 -10.22 1.83
C VAL A 53 -20.91 -10.76 0.59
N GLN A 54 -20.01 -9.95 0.02
CA GLN A 54 -19.13 -10.39 -1.05
C GLN A 54 -18.21 -11.47 -0.49
N VAL A 55 -18.29 -12.67 -1.07
CA VAL A 55 -17.38 -13.78 -0.75
C VAL A 55 -16.57 -14.03 -2.01
N GLY A 56 -15.29 -13.69 -1.97
CA GLY A 56 -14.36 -14.00 -3.06
C GLY A 56 -14.06 -15.50 -3.12
N ASP A 57 -13.83 -16.00 -4.33
CA ASP A 57 -13.34 -17.34 -4.61
C ASP A 57 -11.90 -17.26 -5.15
N PRO A 58 -10.87 -17.32 -4.29
CA PRO A 58 -9.48 -17.19 -4.71
C PRO A 58 -9.02 -18.35 -5.61
N PHE A 59 -9.73 -19.49 -5.62
CA PHE A 59 -9.41 -20.59 -6.52
C PHE A 59 -9.87 -20.25 -7.94
N MET A 60 -11.09 -19.74 -8.09
CA MET A 60 -11.58 -19.24 -9.36
C MET A 60 -10.73 -18.06 -9.86
N GLU A 61 -10.37 -17.13 -8.97
CA GLU A 61 -9.51 -15.99 -9.30
C GLU A 61 -8.18 -16.46 -9.89
N LYS A 62 -7.55 -17.48 -9.31
CA LYS A 62 -6.29 -18.03 -9.84
C LYS A 62 -6.46 -18.63 -11.23
N LEU A 63 -7.53 -19.40 -11.47
CA LEU A 63 -7.81 -19.97 -12.80
C LEU A 63 -8.07 -18.86 -13.83
N LEU A 64 -8.79 -17.81 -13.43
CA LEU A 64 -9.06 -16.65 -14.26
C LEU A 64 -7.78 -15.89 -14.62
N ILE A 65 -6.88 -15.69 -13.65
CA ILE A 65 -5.57 -15.05 -13.89
C ILE A 65 -4.77 -15.84 -14.93
N GLU A 66 -4.63 -17.16 -14.76
CA GLU A 66 -3.87 -17.99 -15.70
C GLU A 66 -4.50 -18.00 -17.10
N ALA A 67 -5.83 -18.08 -17.19
CA ALA A 67 -6.54 -17.97 -18.46
C ALA A 67 -6.27 -16.63 -19.15
N CYS A 68 -6.37 -15.50 -18.42
CA CYS A 68 -6.06 -14.18 -18.95
C CYS A 68 -4.60 -14.08 -19.43
N LEU A 69 -3.64 -14.59 -18.66
CA LEU A 69 -2.22 -14.57 -19.03
C LEU A 69 -1.94 -15.38 -20.31
N GLU A 70 -2.53 -16.56 -20.47
CA GLU A 70 -2.41 -17.35 -21.70
C GLU A 70 -3.04 -16.60 -22.89
N LEU A 71 -4.22 -16.02 -22.71
CA LEU A 71 -4.88 -15.23 -23.75
C LEU A 71 -4.04 -14.03 -24.19
N TYR A 72 -3.28 -13.42 -23.27
CA TYR A 72 -2.33 -12.37 -23.59
C TYR A 72 -1.08 -12.88 -24.29
N ASP A 73 -0.58 -14.06 -23.92
CA ASP A 73 0.59 -14.69 -24.57
C ASP A 73 0.29 -14.99 -26.03
N ASP A 74 -0.91 -15.46 -26.30
CA ASP A 74 -1.38 -15.77 -27.64
C ASP A 74 -1.92 -14.55 -28.42
N ARG A 75 -1.97 -13.36 -27.80
CA ARG A 75 -2.49 -12.10 -28.39
C ARG A 75 -3.92 -12.23 -28.94
N ARG A 76 -4.81 -12.87 -28.19
CA ARG A 76 -6.19 -13.19 -28.64
C ARG A 76 -7.25 -12.16 -28.24
N VAL A 77 -6.86 -11.14 -27.48
CA VAL A 77 -7.79 -10.16 -26.88
C VAL A 77 -7.45 -8.77 -27.40
N VAL A 78 -8.47 -8.00 -27.77
CA VAL A 78 -8.37 -6.60 -28.22
C VAL A 78 -8.45 -5.64 -27.06
N GLY A 79 -9.30 -5.95 -26.08
CA GLY A 79 -9.43 -5.19 -24.85
C GLY A 79 -9.96 -6.03 -23.71
N ILE A 80 -9.62 -5.65 -22.48
CA ILE A 80 -10.01 -6.34 -21.26
C ILE A 80 -10.31 -5.33 -20.16
N GLN A 81 -11.32 -5.63 -19.35
CA GLN A 81 -11.74 -4.81 -18.22
C GLN A 81 -12.23 -5.71 -17.08
N ASP A 82 -11.82 -5.42 -15.85
CA ASP A 82 -12.33 -6.10 -14.67
C ASP A 82 -13.74 -5.64 -14.30
N LEU A 83 -14.50 -6.51 -13.63
CA LEU A 83 -15.81 -6.18 -13.09
C LEU A 83 -15.70 -5.99 -11.57
N GLY A 84 -15.69 -4.73 -11.14
CA GLY A 84 -15.74 -4.35 -9.73
C GLY A 84 -17.05 -3.64 -9.38
N GLY A 85 -16.93 -2.42 -8.86
CA GLY A 85 -18.05 -1.57 -8.47
C GLY A 85 -19.04 -1.32 -9.62
N ALA A 86 -20.34 -1.45 -9.33
CA ALA A 86 -21.42 -1.38 -10.33
C ALA A 86 -21.34 -2.42 -11.47
N GLY A 87 -20.46 -3.43 -11.37
CA GLY A 87 -20.49 -4.65 -12.19
C GLY A 87 -20.42 -4.43 -13.69
N LEU A 88 -21.34 -5.12 -14.40
CA LEU A 88 -21.45 -5.06 -15.86
C LEU A 88 -21.76 -3.65 -16.37
N THR A 89 -22.50 -2.85 -15.60
CA THR A 89 -22.84 -1.47 -15.99
C THR A 89 -21.58 -0.66 -16.21
N CYS A 90 -20.67 -0.68 -15.24
CA CYS A 90 -19.41 0.05 -15.30
C CYS A 90 -18.51 -0.52 -16.40
N ALA A 91 -18.29 -1.85 -16.39
CA ALA A 91 -17.38 -2.49 -17.33
C ALA A 91 -17.79 -2.25 -18.80
N LEU A 92 -19.06 -2.43 -19.15
CA LEU A 92 -19.54 -2.20 -20.53
C LEU A 92 -19.43 -0.74 -20.94
N THR A 93 -19.84 0.16 -20.06
CA THR A 93 -19.86 1.60 -20.32
C THR A 93 -18.45 2.15 -20.51
N GLU A 94 -17.54 1.90 -19.57
CA GLU A 94 -16.17 2.42 -19.63
C GLU A 94 -15.41 1.87 -20.84
N THR A 95 -15.61 0.59 -21.15
CA THR A 95 -14.94 -0.08 -22.28
C THR A 95 -15.41 0.51 -23.62
N ALA A 96 -16.72 0.78 -23.77
CA ALA A 96 -17.29 1.43 -24.95
C ALA A 96 -16.89 2.91 -25.06
N ALA A 97 -17.01 3.67 -23.97
CA ALA A 97 -16.67 5.09 -23.91
C ALA A 97 -15.20 5.34 -24.29
N ALA A 98 -14.28 4.51 -23.77
CA ALA A 98 -12.84 4.62 -24.05
C ALA A 98 -12.47 4.47 -25.54
N ALA A 99 -13.33 3.85 -26.35
CA ALA A 99 -13.12 3.69 -27.80
C ALA A 99 -14.03 4.60 -28.66
N GLY A 100 -14.96 5.35 -28.05
CA GLY A 100 -16.00 6.09 -28.78
C GLY A 100 -16.99 5.20 -29.55
N THR A 101 -16.97 3.89 -29.31
CA THR A 101 -17.83 2.89 -29.95
C THR A 101 -19.11 2.67 -29.15
N GLY A 102 -20.04 1.89 -29.69
CA GLY A 102 -21.20 1.40 -28.96
C GLY A 102 -21.06 -0.08 -28.62
N MET A 103 -22.05 -0.62 -27.93
CA MET A 103 -22.17 -2.07 -27.73
C MET A 103 -23.64 -2.46 -27.75
N LYS A 104 -23.92 -3.64 -28.30
CA LYS A 104 -25.20 -4.33 -28.14
C LYS A 104 -24.99 -5.56 -27.27
N VAL A 105 -25.68 -5.63 -26.14
CA VAL A 105 -25.54 -6.71 -25.15
C VAL A 105 -26.88 -7.34 -24.83
N GLU A 106 -26.91 -8.66 -24.73
CA GLU A 106 -28.10 -9.44 -24.41
C GLU A 106 -27.97 -10.07 -23.03
N LEU A 107 -28.78 -9.62 -22.06
CA LEU A 107 -28.71 -10.10 -20.69
C LEU A 107 -29.14 -11.56 -20.54
N ASP A 108 -29.94 -12.09 -21.48
CA ASP A 108 -30.32 -13.51 -21.50
C ASP A 108 -29.13 -14.45 -21.70
N LEU A 109 -28.01 -13.94 -22.24
CA LEU A 109 -26.77 -14.68 -22.44
C LEU A 109 -25.84 -14.62 -21.21
N VAL A 110 -26.10 -13.72 -20.26
CA VAL A 110 -25.25 -13.58 -19.07
C VAL A 110 -25.44 -14.82 -18.17
N PRO A 111 -24.36 -15.53 -17.79
CA PRO A 111 -24.49 -16.66 -16.88
C PRO A 111 -24.93 -16.21 -15.49
N LEU A 112 -26.11 -16.66 -15.05
CA LEU A 112 -26.69 -16.31 -13.76
C LEU A 112 -26.54 -17.43 -12.72
N ARG A 113 -26.31 -17.04 -11.47
CA ARG A 113 -26.39 -17.96 -10.31
C ARG A 113 -27.86 -18.17 -9.92
N GLU A 114 -28.63 -17.09 -9.86
CA GLU A 114 -30.07 -17.13 -9.65
C GLU A 114 -30.82 -16.78 -10.95
N PRO A 115 -31.58 -17.71 -11.57
CA PRO A 115 -32.30 -17.44 -12.82
C PRO A 115 -33.41 -16.37 -12.71
N SER A 116 -33.81 -16.01 -11.48
CA SER A 116 -34.88 -15.05 -11.19
C SER A 116 -34.39 -13.60 -11.07
N MET A 117 -33.11 -13.33 -11.35
CA MET A 117 -32.57 -11.97 -11.26
C MET A 117 -33.25 -11.03 -12.26
N ALA A 118 -33.57 -9.82 -11.78
CA ALA A 118 -34.08 -8.74 -12.61
C ALA A 118 -32.94 -8.03 -13.37
N PRO A 119 -33.22 -7.32 -14.48
CA PRO A 119 -32.19 -6.67 -15.29
C PRO A 119 -31.24 -5.77 -14.51
N HIS A 120 -31.77 -4.94 -13.60
CA HIS A 120 -30.96 -4.05 -12.78
C HIS A 120 -30.07 -4.81 -11.79
N GLU A 121 -30.50 -5.97 -11.29
CA GLU A 121 -29.70 -6.84 -10.42
C GLU A 121 -28.54 -7.47 -11.20
N ILE A 122 -28.78 -7.89 -12.45
CA ILE A 122 -27.72 -8.45 -13.33
C ILE A 122 -26.69 -7.37 -13.64
N LEU A 123 -27.15 -6.17 -14.01
CA LEU A 123 -26.31 -5.05 -14.42
C LEU A 123 -25.45 -4.49 -13.27
N ALA A 124 -26.04 -4.35 -12.07
CA ALA A 124 -25.39 -3.76 -10.91
C ALA A 124 -24.75 -4.78 -9.95
N SER A 125 -24.81 -6.08 -10.28
CA SER A 125 -24.18 -7.13 -9.49
C SER A 125 -22.67 -6.95 -9.42
N GLU A 126 -22.15 -6.97 -8.20
CA GLU A 126 -20.72 -6.92 -7.86
C GLU A 126 -20.19 -8.32 -7.51
N SER A 127 -20.73 -9.37 -8.14
CA SER A 127 -20.14 -10.72 -8.05
C SER A 127 -18.67 -10.68 -8.47
N GLN A 128 -17.84 -11.38 -7.70
CA GLN A 128 -16.38 -11.36 -7.83
C GLN A 128 -15.89 -12.25 -8.99
N GLU A 129 -14.59 -12.22 -9.26
CA GLU A 129 -13.88 -13.05 -10.25
C GLU A 129 -14.51 -13.04 -11.66
N ARG A 130 -14.73 -11.84 -12.22
CA ARG A 130 -15.24 -11.66 -13.58
C ARG A 130 -14.40 -10.67 -14.37
N MET A 131 -14.25 -10.95 -15.65
CA MET A 131 -13.55 -10.13 -16.65
C MET A 131 -14.42 -9.98 -17.90
N LEU A 132 -14.43 -8.77 -18.45
CA LEU A 132 -15.00 -8.45 -19.75
C LEU A 132 -13.88 -8.47 -20.79
N LEU A 133 -14.05 -9.23 -21.87
CA LEU A 133 -13.11 -9.31 -22.98
C LEU A 133 -13.75 -8.79 -24.28
N ILE A 134 -12.94 -8.14 -25.10
CA ILE A 134 -13.26 -7.78 -26.48
C ILE A 134 -12.39 -8.64 -27.39
N VAL A 135 -13.03 -9.43 -28.26
CA VAL A 135 -12.38 -10.48 -29.05
C VAL A 135 -12.81 -10.36 -30.51
N THR A 136 -11.90 -10.57 -31.45
CA THR A 136 -12.28 -10.60 -32.88
C THR A 136 -13.07 -11.88 -33.19
N PRO A 137 -14.01 -11.86 -34.15
CA PRO A 137 -14.86 -13.03 -34.43
C PRO A 137 -14.07 -14.32 -34.75
N ASP A 138 -12.93 -14.20 -35.43
CA ASP A 138 -12.06 -15.33 -35.79
C ASP A 138 -11.31 -15.93 -34.58
N GLN A 139 -11.14 -15.17 -33.50
CA GLN A 139 -10.48 -15.63 -32.27
C GLN A 139 -11.46 -16.18 -31.23
N LEU A 140 -12.77 -15.96 -31.38
CA LEU A 140 -13.78 -16.33 -30.38
C LEU A 140 -13.66 -17.82 -29.96
N GLU A 141 -13.61 -18.73 -30.92
CA GLU A 141 -13.53 -20.17 -30.63
C GLU A 141 -12.26 -20.51 -29.83
N ALA A 142 -11.14 -19.89 -30.18
CA ALA A 142 -9.88 -20.10 -29.48
C ALA A 142 -9.94 -19.58 -28.04
N VAL A 143 -10.54 -18.40 -27.82
CA VAL A 143 -10.74 -17.83 -26.49
C VAL A 143 -11.60 -18.74 -25.62
N LEU A 144 -12.75 -19.19 -26.14
CA LEU A 144 -13.65 -20.11 -25.42
C LEU A 144 -12.95 -21.44 -25.08
N LYS A 145 -12.13 -21.96 -26.00
CA LYS A 145 -11.35 -23.19 -25.77
C LYS A 145 -10.28 -23.01 -24.69
N THR A 146 -9.62 -21.86 -24.64
CA THR A 146 -8.66 -21.54 -23.58
C THR A 146 -9.36 -21.43 -22.23
N ALA A 147 -10.48 -20.70 -22.14
CA ALA A 147 -11.27 -20.60 -20.92
C ALA A 147 -11.73 -22.00 -20.42
N ALA A 148 -12.26 -22.84 -21.32
CA ALA A 148 -12.69 -24.20 -20.98
C ALA A 148 -11.54 -25.08 -20.47
N ARG A 149 -10.33 -24.93 -21.02
CA ARG A 149 -9.14 -25.69 -20.59
C ARG A 149 -8.74 -25.36 -19.15
N TRP A 150 -8.85 -24.09 -18.77
CA TRP A 150 -8.61 -23.62 -17.41
C TRP A 150 -9.82 -23.84 -16.47
N GLY A 151 -10.94 -24.37 -16.99
CA GLY A 151 -12.16 -24.57 -16.21
C GLY A 151 -12.91 -23.28 -15.89
N VAL A 152 -12.65 -22.21 -16.63
CA VAL A 152 -13.28 -20.90 -16.47
C VAL A 152 -14.43 -20.76 -17.47
N LEU A 153 -15.59 -20.28 -17.01
CA LEU A 153 -16.72 -20.03 -17.89
C LEU A 153 -16.44 -18.79 -18.74
N ALA A 154 -16.72 -18.88 -20.05
CA ALA A 154 -16.69 -17.74 -20.96
C ALA A 154 -17.94 -17.77 -21.84
N THR A 155 -18.57 -16.62 -22.04
CA THR A 155 -19.81 -16.52 -22.81
C THR A 155 -19.81 -15.24 -23.63
N ALA A 156 -20.07 -15.36 -24.93
CA ALA A 156 -20.34 -14.21 -25.78
C ALA A 156 -21.69 -13.62 -25.39
N ILE A 157 -21.70 -12.38 -24.91
CA ILE A 157 -22.89 -11.70 -24.41
C ILE A 157 -23.33 -10.54 -25.31
N GLY A 158 -22.53 -10.19 -26.32
CA GLY A 158 -22.81 -9.05 -27.18
C GLY A 158 -21.76 -8.79 -28.25
N GLU A 159 -21.89 -7.65 -28.90
CA GLU A 159 -21.01 -7.18 -29.96
C GLU A 159 -20.73 -5.67 -29.83
N VAL A 160 -19.55 -5.25 -30.28
CA VAL A 160 -19.16 -3.85 -30.41
C VAL A 160 -19.84 -3.27 -31.64
N THR A 161 -20.55 -2.16 -31.47
CA THR A 161 -21.22 -1.45 -32.56
C THR A 161 -20.43 -0.23 -32.99
N PRO A 162 -20.55 0.23 -34.25
CA PRO A 162 -19.82 1.41 -34.72
C PRO A 162 -20.22 2.67 -33.93
N PRO A 163 -19.36 3.71 -33.97
CA PRO A 163 -19.75 5.04 -33.54
C PRO A 163 -21.03 5.51 -34.23
N GLY A 164 -21.71 6.48 -33.62
CA GLY A 164 -22.89 7.09 -34.20
C GLY A 164 -22.59 7.83 -35.52
N PRO A 165 -23.63 8.11 -36.32
CA PRO A 165 -23.47 8.93 -37.52
C PRO A 165 -22.95 10.32 -37.16
N GLU A 166 -22.29 10.97 -38.13
CA GLU A 166 -21.82 12.37 -38.02
C GLU A 166 -20.83 12.63 -36.86
N GLY A 167 -20.06 11.60 -36.46
CA GLY A 167 -19.03 11.73 -35.43
C GLY A 167 -19.57 11.69 -34.00
N LEU A 168 -20.84 11.33 -33.82
CA LEU A 168 -21.41 11.08 -32.50
C LEU A 168 -20.84 9.79 -31.89
N PRO A 169 -20.75 9.70 -30.55
CA PRO A 169 -20.38 8.45 -29.89
C PRO A 169 -21.39 7.34 -30.22
N GLY A 170 -20.92 6.09 -30.18
CA GLY A 170 -21.81 4.94 -30.30
C GLY A 170 -22.83 4.86 -29.15
N ARG A 171 -23.77 3.91 -29.24
CA ARG A 171 -24.78 3.70 -28.20
C ARG A 171 -24.56 2.37 -27.49
N LEU A 172 -24.71 2.38 -26.16
CA LEU A 172 -24.83 1.16 -25.35
C LEU A 172 -26.30 0.76 -25.32
N THR A 173 -26.62 -0.32 -26.02
CA THR A 173 -27.96 -0.91 -26.06
C THR A 173 -27.93 -2.26 -25.38
N ILE A 174 -28.71 -2.40 -24.30
CA ILE A 174 -28.81 -3.65 -23.56
C ILE A 174 -30.25 -4.15 -23.65
N THR A 175 -30.42 -5.41 -24.02
CA THR A 175 -31.74 -6.06 -24.13
C THR A 175 -31.90 -7.21 -23.15
N TRP A 176 -33.13 -7.43 -22.69
CA TRP A 176 -33.52 -8.58 -21.89
C TRP A 176 -34.90 -9.07 -22.33
N ARG A 177 -35.01 -10.37 -22.66
CA ARG A 177 -36.22 -11.02 -23.16
C ARG A 177 -36.85 -10.30 -24.34
N GLY A 178 -36.01 -9.81 -25.25
CA GLY A 178 -36.43 -9.06 -26.45
C GLY A 178 -36.82 -7.60 -26.20
N HIS A 179 -36.73 -7.10 -24.96
CA HIS A 179 -37.01 -5.71 -24.62
C HIS A 179 -35.74 -4.92 -24.33
N THR A 180 -35.65 -3.68 -24.82
CA THR A 180 -34.55 -2.76 -24.49
C THR A 180 -34.68 -2.31 -23.04
N VAL A 181 -33.64 -2.56 -22.24
CA VAL A 181 -33.56 -2.15 -20.83
C VAL A 181 -32.65 -0.94 -20.62
N VAL A 182 -31.62 -0.79 -21.45
CA VAL A 182 -30.71 0.35 -21.46
C VAL A 182 -30.51 0.79 -22.90
N ASP A 183 -30.60 2.09 -23.13
CA ASP A 183 -30.24 2.72 -24.39
C ASP A 183 -29.69 4.12 -24.11
N VAL A 184 -28.37 4.23 -24.00
CA VAL A 184 -27.68 5.48 -23.64
C VAL A 184 -26.36 5.64 -24.40
N PRO A 185 -25.88 6.88 -24.60
CA PRO A 185 -24.48 7.11 -24.98
C PRO A 185 -23.56 6.64 -23.84
N PRO A 186 -22.52 5.82 -24.08
CA PRO A 186 -21.62 5.35 -23.02
C PRO A 186 -20.97 6.50 -22.23
N GLY A 187 -20.50 7.55 -22.91
CA GLY A 187 -19.90 8.73 -22.26
C GLY A 187 -20.82 9.40 -21.24
N SER A 188 -22.13 9.34 -21.43
CA SER A 188 -23.09 9.93 -20.48
C SER A 188 -23.08 9.27 -19.10
N LEU A 189 -22.62 8.02 -19.01
CA LEU A 189 -22.50 7.26 -17.77
C LEU A 189 -21.06 7.18 -17.23
N ALA A 190 -20.04 7.29 -18.10
CA ALA A 190 -18.63 7.18 -17.72
C ALA A 190 -17.95 8.54 -17.48
N ASP A 191 -18.24 9.54 -18.33
CA ASP A 191 -17.45 10.76 -18.44
C ASP A 191 -18.24 12.02 -18.04
N ASP A 192 -19.54 12.06 -18.34
CA ASP A 192 -20.37 13.27 -18.20
C ASP A 192 -20.97 13.44 -16.78
N GLY A 193 -20.40 12.80 -15.77
CA GLY A 193 -20.80 12.96 -14.38
C GLY A 193 -20.67 14.43 -13.91
N PRO A 194 -21.63 14.97 -13.15
CA PRO A 194 -21.55 16.35 -12.69
C PRO A 194 -20.35 16.56 -11.76
N VAL A 195 -19.52 17.54 -12.09
CA VAL A 195 -18.39 17.95 -11.26
C VAL A 195 -18.85 18.99 -10.23
N TYR A 196 -18.71 18.67 -8.95
CA TYR A 196 -19.13 19.55 -7.87
C TYR A 196 -18.01 20.50 -7.43
N ALA A 197 -18.23 21.81 -7.54
CA ALA A 197 -17.41 22.82 -6.90
C ALA A 197 -17.84 22.98 -5.43
N ARG A 198 -17.32 22.12 -4.56
CA ARG A 198 -17.71 22.10 -3.14
C ARG A 198 -17.04 23.26 -2.35
N PRO A 199 -17.75 23.87 -1.39
CA PRO A 199 -17.15 24.88 -0.53
C PRO A 199 -16.00 24.27 0.30
N MET A 200 -14.96 25.05 0.54
CA MET A 200 -13.80 24.66 1.34
C MET A 200 -13.57 25.70 2.43
N ARG A 201 -13.34 25.24 3.66
CA ARG A 201 -13.06 26.12 4.82
C ARG A 201 -12.05 25.45 5.73
N GLU A 202 -11.03 26.19 6.17
CA GLU A 202 -10.10 25.68 7.17
C GLU A 202 -10.83 25.27 8.47
N PRO A 203 -10.50 24.12 9.08
CA PRO A 203 -11.07 23.72 10.37
C PRO A 203 -10.84 24.78 11.46
N ALA A 204 -11.90 25.19 12.16
CA ALA A 204 -11.85 26.29 13.12
C ALA A 204 -10.91 26.01 14.32
N ASP A 205 -10.68 24.74 14.63
CA ASP A 205 -9.83 24.29 15.73
C ASP A 205 -8.36 24.07 15.31
N LEU A 206 -8.02 24.22 14.02
CA LEU A 206 -6.68 23.96 13.50
C LEU A 206 -5.61 24.82 14.19
N ILE A 207 -5.90 26.11 14.39
CA ILE A 207 -4.95 27.02 15.05
C ILE A 207 -4.69 26.62 16.51
N LEU A 208 -5.73 26.14 17.21
CA LEU A 208 -5.62 25.74 18.62
C LEU A 208 -4.86 24.42 18.74
N ILE A 209 -5.18 23.43 17.91
CA ILE A 209 -4.47 22.14 17.94
C ILE A 209 -3.00 22.31 17.55
N GLN A 210 -2.67 23.20 16.61
CA GLN A 210 -1.28 23.50 16.23
C GLN A 210 -0.51 24.32 17.27
N ALA A 211 -1.20 25.10 18.11
CA ALA A 211 -0.56 25.81 19.22
C ALA A 211 -0.21 24.88 20.39
N ASP A 212 -0.92 23.75 20.54
CA ASP A 212 -0.78 22.80 21.64
C ASP A 212 0.39 21.82 21.45
N ARG A 213 1.60 22.35 21.62
CA ARG A 213 2.86 21.69 21.25
C ARG A 213 3.28 20.59 22.23
N ALA A 214 3.59 19.40 21.70
CA ALA A 214 4.08 18.28 22.50
C ALA A 214 5.49 18.51 23.08
N GLU A 215 6.24 19.50 22.56
CA GLU A 215 7.57 19.83 23.07
C GLU A 215 7.57 20.37 24.51
N THR A 216 6.42 20.84 25.01
CA THR A 216 6.26 21.34 26.38
C THR A 216 5.92 20.22 27.38
N LEU A 217 5.59 19.03 26.89
CA LEU A 217 5.18 17.91 27.73
C LEU A 217 6.34 17.36 28.59
N PRO A 218 6.05 16.81 29.78
CA PRO A 218 7.06 16.24 30.65
C PRO A 218 7.86 15.11 29.98
N ARG A 219 9.20 15.21 30.01
CA ARG A 219 10.10 14.22 29.41
C ARG A 219 10.83 13.40 30.49
N PRO A 220 11.18 12.13 30.23
CA PRO A 220 11.98 11.35 31.16
C PRO A 220 13.34 12.02 31.38
N SER A 221 13.66 12.29 32.65
CA SER A 221 14.90 12.95 33.06
C SER A 221 15.93 11.99 33.67
N THR A 222 15.54 10.74 33.94
CA THR A 222 16.41 9.70 34.52
C THR A 222 16.58 8.53 33.56
N PRO A 223 17.69 7.76 33.66
CA PRO A 223 17.89 6.56 32.84
C PRO A 223 16.77 5.52 32.99
N ASP A 224 16.27 5.31 34.21
CA ASP A 224 15.19 4.36 34.48
C ASP A 224 13.88 4.83 33.87
N ALA A 225 13.52 6.12 34.00
CA ALA A 225 12.33 6.65 33.36
C ALA A 225 12.40 6.53 31.83
N LEU A 226 13.57 6.81 31.24
CA LEU A 226 13.78 6.66 29.80
C LEU A 226 13.65 5.19 29.36
N ARG A 227 14.20 4.25 30.14
CA ARG A 227 14.05 2.81 29.89
C ARG A 227 12.58 2.41 29.86
N GLU A 228 11.80 2.83 30.86
CA GLU A 228 10.38 2.50 30.95
C GLU A 228 9.57 3.12 29.81
N THR A 229 9.84 4.38 29.44
CA THR A 229 9.22 5.02 28.26
C THR A 229 9.49 4.24 26.99
N VAL A 230 10.74 3.79 26.76
CA VAL A 230 11.08 3.01 25.56
C VAL A 230 10.35 1.66 25.53
N LEU A 231 10.24 0.98 26.68
CA LEU A 231 9.52 -0.29 26.77
C LEU A 231 8.02 -0.11 26.50
N ARG A 232 7.39 0.94 27.03
CA ARG A 232 5.99 1.28 26.71
C ARG A 232 5.80 1.59 25.23
N MET A 233 6.67 2.40 24.64
CA MET A 233 6.61 2.71 23.21
C MET A 233 6.72 1.46 22.35
N ILE A 234 7.68 0.56 22.61
CA ILE A 234 7.84 -0.67 21.80
C ILE A 234 6.66 -1.63 21.98
N ALA A 235 5.98 -1.60 23.11
CA ALA A 235 4.77 -2.39 23.35
C ALA A 235 3.51 -1.80 22.69
N SER A 236 3.54 -0.53 22.24
CA SER A 236 2.41 0.12 21.57
C SER A 236 2.02 -0.64 20.30
N PRO A 237 0.72 -0.89 20.04
CA PRO A 237 0.25 -1.55 18.81
C PRO A 237 0.78 -0.92 17.52
N ASN A 238 1.06 0.38 17.49
CA ASN A 238 1.58 1.07 16.31
C ASN A 238 3.06 0.80 16.03
N LEU A 239 3.82 0.41 17.07
CA LEU A 239 5.27 0.21 16.98
C LEU A 239 5.66 -1.25 17.12
N CYS A 240 4.90 -2.07 17.84
CA CYS A 240 5.25 -3.43 18.19
C CYS A 240 5.39 -4.37 16.98
N ASP A 241 5.92 -5.57 17.25
CA ASP A 241 6.31 -6.50 16.22
C ASP A 241 5.08 -7.03 15.47
N LYS A 242 5.14 -7.01 14.14
CA LYS A 242 4.01 -7.32 13.27
C LYS A 242 3.99 -8.77 12.82
N THR A 243 4.84 -9.63 13.39
CA THR A 243 5.00 -11.03 12.97
C THR A 243 3.70 -11.80 13.05
N TRP A 244 2.87 -11.53 14.07
CA TRP A 244 1.52 -12.10 14.16
C TRP A 244 0.66 -11.84 12.91
N VAL A 245 0.80 -10.66 12.28
CA VAL A 245 0.07 -10.34 11.05
C VAL A 245 0.73 -11.06 9.87
N THR A 246 2.04 -10.98 9.71
CA THR A 246 2.69 -11.46 8.48
C THR A 246 2.94 -12.96 8.42
N GLU A 247 3.01 -13.68 9.54
CA GLU A 247 3.11 -15.15 9.54
C GLU A 247 1.84 -15.84 9.06
N GLN A 248 0.73 -15.10 8.95
CA GLN A 248 -0.52 -15.61 8.39
C GLN A 248 -0.51 -15.66 6.87
N TYR A 249 0.44 -14.99 6.20
CA TYR A 249 0.52 -14.90 4.75
C TYR A 249 1.73 -15.64 4.20
N ASP A 250 1.57 -16.22 3.01
CA ASP A 250 2.70 -16.77 2.29
C ASP A 250 3.63 -15.65 1.77
N ARG A 251 4.92 -15.96 1.78
CA ARG A 251 5.98 -15.12 1.20
C ARG A 251 6.97 -15.91 0.35
N PHE A 252 6.72 -17.19 0.13
CA PHE A 252 7.67 -18.13 -0.50
C PHE A 252 7.20 -18.66 -1.85
N VAL A 253 5.90 -18.63 -2.13
CA VAL A 253 5.32 -19.05 -3.41
C VAL A 253 5.98 -18.26 -4.55
N LEU A 254 6.32 -18.97 -5.63
CA LEU A 254 7.17 -18.52 -6.75
C LEU A 254 8.65 -18.25 -6.41
N GLY A 255 9.10 -18.35 -5.16
CA GLY A 255 10.52 -18.32 -4.77
C GLY A 255 11.26 -17.01 -5.07
N ASN A 256 10.52 -15.92 -5.29
CA ASN A 256 11.07 -14.66 -5.80
C ASN A 256 11.05 -13.51 -4.79
N THR A 257 10.55 -13.72 -3.58
CA THR A 257 10.66 -12.75 -2.49
C THR A 257 12.09 -12.66 -1.99
N VAL A 258 12.65 -11.45 -2.00
CA VAL A 258 14.04 -11.17 -1.61
C VAL A 258 14.13 -10.48 -0.26
N LEU A 259 13.28 -9.48 -0.03
CA LEU A 259 13.10 -8.79 1.25
C LEU A 259 11.59 -8.79 1.58
N ALA A 260 11.27 -9.09 2.84
CA ALA A 260 9.93 -9.10 3.40
C ALA A 260 10.02 -8.58 4.86
N GLN A 261 8.98 -8.73 5.69
CA GLN A 261 9.08 -8.33 7.10
C GLN A 261 10.35 -8.94 7.76
N PRO A 262 11.16 -8.16 8.51
CA PRO A 262 10.90 -6.82 9.06
C PRO A 262 11.29 -5.62 8.21
N GLU A 263 11.73 -5.82 6.97
CA GLU A 263 12.40 -4.83 6.12
C GLU A 263 11.58 -3.56 5.87
N ASP A 264 12.27 -2.44 5.61
CA ASP A 264 11.64 -1.13 5.37
C ASP A 264 10.71 -1.14 4.13
N ALA A 265 11.03 -1.97 3.14
CA ALA A 265 10.25 -2.19 1.93
C ALA A 265 10.34 -3.67 1.50
N GLY A 266 9.28 -4.17 0.86
CA GLY A 266 9.27 -5.50 0.25
C GLY A 266 10.01 -5.47 -1.08
N VAL A 267 10.87 -6.46 -1.35
CA VAL A 267 11.61 -6.59 -2.62
C VAL A 267 11.32 -7.94 -3.25
N ILE A 268 10.89 -7.94 -4.51
CA ILE A 268 10.56 -9.12 -5.29
C ILE A 268 11.44 -9.14 -6.54
N ARG A 269 12.09 -10.27 -6.82
CA ARG A 269 12.80 -10.51 -8.06
C ARG A 269 11.79 -10.82 -9.17
N ILE A 270 11.94 -10.15 -10.30
CA ILE A 270 11.02 -10.27 -11.45
C ILE A 270 11.68 -10.95 -12.66
N ASP A 271 13.01 -11.07 -12.66
CA ASP A 271 13.79 -11.79 -13.66
C ASP A 271 14.98 -12.50 -13.00
N GLU A 272 15.01 -13.83 -13.09
CA GLU A 272 16.06 -14.66 -12.50
C GLU A 272 17.41 -14.57 -13.22
N ARG A 273 17.41 -14.22 -14.51
CA ARG A 273 18.63 -14.16 -15.34
C ARG A 273 19.38 -12.87 -15.12
N THR A 274 18.65 -11.76 -15.11
CA THR A 274 19.25 -10.42 -14.92
C THR A 274 19.39 -10.06 -13.45
N GLY A 275 18.59 -10.68 -12.58
CA GLY A 275 18.48 -10.28 -11.18
C GLY A 275 17.56 -9.08 -10.96
N LEU A 276 16.90 -8.58 -12.00
CA LEU A 276 16.02 -7.41 -11.92
C LEU A 276 14.92 -7.62 -10.86
N GLY A 277 14.65 -6.59 -10.08
CA GLY A 277 13.65 -6.61 -9.01
C GLY A 277 12.84 -5.33 -8.90
N VAL A 278 11.75 -5.43 -8.15
CA VAL A 278 10.86 -4.34 -7.77
C VAL A 278 10.83 -4.23 -6.25
N ALA A 279 10.88 -2.99 -5.74
CA ALA A 279 10.75 -2.66 -4.33
C ALA A 279 9.46 -1.86 -4.11
N LEU A 280 8.73 -2.17 -3.04
CA LEU A 280 7.43 -1.57 -2.71
C LEU A 280 7.38 -1.17 -1.25
N SER A 281 6.85 0.02 -0.98
CA SER A 281 6.50 0.45 0.37
C SER A 281 5.23 1.28 0.37
N VAL A 282 4.51 1.25 1.49
CA VAL A 282 3.25 1.97 1.69
C VAL A 282 3.27 2.62 3.06
N ASP A 283 2.99 3.91 3.12
CA ASP A 283 3.05 4.69 4.36
C ASP A 283 1.91 5.71 4.43
N GLY A 284 1.39 5.93 5.64
CA GLY A 284 0.33 6.90 5.91
C GLY A 284 0.25 7.19 7.40
N ASN A 285 0.16 8.47 7.77
CA ASN A 285 0.05 8.89 9.16
C ASN A 285 -1.07 9.92 9.31
N GLY A 286 -2.24 9.44 9.74
CA GLY A 286 -3.42 10.28 9.94
C GLY A 286 -3.23 11.35 11.01
N ARG A 287 -2.38 11.13 12.03
CA ARG A 287 -2.11 12.16 13.05
C ARG A 287 -1.38 13.35 12.45
N TYR A 288 -0.39 13.13 11.58
CA TYR A 288 0.29 14.23 10.90
C TYR A 288 -0.66 14.99 9.98
N ALA A 289 -1.45 14.27 9.18
CA ALA A 289 -2.40 14.89 8.26
C ALA A 289 -3.57 15.58 9.00
N ARG A 290 -3.91 15.19 10.23
CA ARG A 290 -4.86 15.92 11.09
C ARG A 290 -4.31 17.26 11.59
N LEU A 291 -3.01 17.32 11.88
CA LEU A 291 -2.36 18.53 12.37
C LEU A 291 -1.99 19.49 11.23
N ASP A 292 -1.63 18.95 10.07
CA ASP A 292 -1.33 19.69 8.84
C ASP A 292 -1.52 18.74 7.63
N PRO A 293 -2.66 18.81 6.91
CA PRO A 293 -2.93 17.91 5.79
C PRO A 293 -1.89 17.98 4.67
N TYR A 294 -1.40 19.19 4.37
CA TYR A 294 -0.42 19.42 3.32
C TYR A 294 0.93 18.80 3.69
N ALA A 295 1.47 19.12 4.87
CA ALA A 295 2.73 18.55 5.33
C ALA A 295 2.60 17.05 5.62
N GLY A 296 1.46 16.60 6.15
CA GLY A 296 1.17 15.20 6.43
C GLY A 296 1.23 14.32 5.19
N ALA A 297 0.61 14.75 4.08
CA ALA A 297 0.68 14.04 2.81
C ALA A 297 2.11 13.99 2.24
N LYS A 298 2.85 15.11 2.31
CA LYS A 298 4.26 15.16 1.93
C LYS A 298 5.13 14.22 2.76
N LEU A 299 4.89 14.15 4.06
CA LEU A 299 5.62 13.25 4.96
C LEU A 299 5.34 11.79 4.65
N ALA A 300 4.09 11.41 4.34
CA ALA A 300 3.73 10.06 3.92
C ALA A 300 4.47 9.67 2.63
N LEU A 301 4.47 10.54 1.61
CA LEU A 301 5.23 10.35 0.37
C LEU A 301 6.73 10.21 0.65
N ALA A 302 7.30 11.12 1.44
CA ALA A 302 8.73 11.11 1.76
C ALA A 302 9.13 9.88 2.60
N GLU A 303 8.22 9.30 3.36
CA GLU A 303 8.43 8.04 4.06
C GLU A 303 8.50 6.89 3.07
N ALA A 304 7.45 6.66 2.27
CA ALA A 304 7.40 5.60 1.27
C ALA A 304 8.56 5.67 0.27
N TYR A 305 8.91 6.89 -0.17
CA TYR A 305 10.07 7.12 -1.03
C TYR A 305 11.37 6.63 -0.38
N ARG A 306 11.62 7.02 0.87
CA ARG A 306 12.84 6.62 1.58
C ARG A 306 12.88 5.12 1.81
N ASN A 307 11.76 4.50 2.16
CA ASN A 307 11.67 3.06 2.40
C ASN A 307 12.12 2.27 1.19
N VAL A 308 11.67 2.67 0.00
CA VAL A 308 12.11 2.10 -1.26
C VAL A 308 13.59 2.43 -1.51
N ALA A 309 13.98 3.70 -1.40
CA ALA A 309 15.34 4.14 -1.72
C ALA A 309 16.42 3.48 -0.84
N VAL A 310 16.15 3.23 0.45
CA VAL A 310 17.14 2.62 1.35
C VAL A 310 17.43 1.17 1.01
N THR A 311 16.55 0.46 0.29
CA THR A 311 16.84 -0.90 -0.21
C THR A 311 17.87 -0.92 -1.33
N GLY A 312 18.20 0.24 -1.91
CA GLY A 312 19.03 0.37 -3.11
C GLY A 312 18.22 0.47 -4.42
N ALA A 313 16.89 0.31 -4.35
CA ALA A 313 16.01 0.53 -5.50
C ALA A 313 15.88 2.02 -5.83
N LYS A 314 15.69 2.34 -7.11
CA LYS A 314 15.35 3.68 -7.59
C LYS A 314 13.83 3.85 -7.58
N PRO A 315 13.25 4.75 -6.78
CA PRO A 315 11.82 5.07 -6.83
C PRO A 315 11.41 5.61 -8.21
N LEU A 316 10.27 5.17 -8.74
CA LEU A 316 9.81 5.51 -10.09
C LEU A 316 8.33 5.90 -10.17
N ALA A 317 7.47 5.40 -9.30
CA ALA A 317 6.04 5.63 -9.39
C ALA A 317 5.39 5.73 -8.01
N VAL A 318 4.33 6.53 -7.92
CA VAL A 318 3.51 6.72 -6.74
C VAL A 318 2.10 6.22 -7.01
N THR A 319 1.54 5.51 -6.04
CA THR A 319 0.09 5.29 -5.93
C THR A 319 -0.42 5.90 -4.63
N ASN A 320 -1.68 6.29 -4.58
CA ASN A 320 -2.28 6.83 -3.35
C ASN A 320 -3.64 6.18 -3.06
N CYS A 321 -3.98 6.14 -1.78
CA CYS A 321 -5.33 5.85 -1.30
C CYS A 321 -5.70 6.96 -0.33
N LEU A 322 -6.54 7.88 -0.80
CA LEU A 322 -6.94 9.10 -0.11
C LEU A 322 -8.22 8.84 0.68
N ASN A 323 -8.11 8.69 2.01
CA ASN A 323 -9.25 8.38 2.88
C ASN A 323 -9.64 9.59 3.71
N PHE A 324 -10.87 10.07 3.53
CA PHE A 324 -11.41 11.29 4.14
C PHE A 324 -12.88 11.09 4.56
N GLY A 325 -13.36 11.95 5.46
CA GLY A 325 -14.77 12.02 5.84
C GLY A 325 -15.69 12.49 4.69
N SER A 326 -16.89 12.97 5.01
CA SER A 326 -17.81 13.47 4.00
C SER A 326 -17.27 14.73 3.30
N PRO A 327 -17.22 14.77 1.95
CA PRO A 327 -16.79 15.95 1.20
C PRO A 327 -17.83 17.07 1.25
N GLU A 328 -19.02 16.84 1.80
CA GLU A 328 -20.04 17.86 2.03
C GLU A 328 -19.69 18.80 3.18
N ASP A 329 -18.81 18.38 4.10
CA ASP A 329 -18.24 19.26 5.11
C ASP A 329 -17.12 20.12 4.48
N PRO A 330 -17.24 21.47 4.49
CA PRO A 330 -16.19 22.34 3.99
C PRO A 330 -14.82 22.14 4.64
N ALA A 331 -14.78 21.70 5.91
CA ALA A 331 -13.55 21.41 6.64
C ALA A 331 -12.83 20.17 6.09
N VAL A 332 -13.59 19.09 5.85
CA VAL A 332 -13.06 17.85 5.28
C VAL A 332 -12.61 18.08 3.84
N MET A 333 -13.41 18.79 3.04
CA MET A 333 -13.05 19.10 1.66
C MET A 333 -11.78 19.96 1.57
N TRP A 334 -11.60 20.91 2.49
CA TRP A 334 -10.35 21.68 2.60
C TRP A 334 -9.16 20.79 2.96
N GLN A 335 -9.31 19.88 3.92
CA GLN A 335 -8.24 18.94 4.30
C GLN A 335 -7.84 18.03 3.12
N PHE A 336 -8.83 17.57 2.35
CA PHE A 336 -8.59 16.79 1.13
C PHE A 336 -7.80 17.59 0.09
N ALA A 337 -8.24 18.82 -0.21
CA ALA A 337 -7.56 19.68 -1.17
C ALA A 337 -6.10 19.95 -0.78
N GLU A 338 -5.86 20.25 0.50
CA GLU A 338 -4.52 20.49 1.03
C GLU A 338 -3.63 19.24 1.00
N ALA A 339 -4.17 18.07 1.31
CA ALA A 339 -3.43 16.81 1.20
C ALA A 339 -3.07 16.47 -0.26
N VAL A 340 -4.00 16.66 -1.21
CA VAL A 340 -3.74 16.47 -2.64
C VAL A 340 -2.67 17.44 -3.13
N ARG A 341 -2.75 18.72 -2.75
CA ARG A 341 -1.74 19.75 -3.05
C ARG A 341 -0.37 19.36 -2.48
N GLY A 342 -0.33 18.88 -1.24
CA GLY A 342 0.89 18.40 -0.58
C GLY A 342 1.54 17.24 -1.35
N LEU A 343 0.74 16.24 -1.69
CA LEU A 343 1.20 15.09 -2.46
C LEU A 343 1.72 15.49 -3.85
N ALA A 344 1.00 16.35 -4.56
CA ALA A 344 1.39 16.84 -5.89
C ALA A 344 2.72 17.60 -5.85
N ASP A 345 2.86 18.57 -4.96
CA ASP A 345 4.09 19.35 -4.80
C ASP A 345 5.26 18.45 -4.38
N GLY A 346 5.01 17.46 -3.51
CA GLY A 346 6.03 16.48 -3.11
C GLY A 346 6.49 15.59 -4.27
N CYS A 347 5.57 15.17 -5.15
CA CYS A 347 5.89 14.41 -6.36
C CYS A 347 6.71 15.22 -7.35
N VAL A 348 6.38 16.49 -7.55
CA VAL A 348 7.15 17.43 -8.38
C VAL A 348 8.58 17.59 -7.83
N GLU A 349 8.72 17.79 -6.52
CA GLU A 349 10.03 17.95 -5.88
C GLU A 349 10.90 16.69 -5.96
N LEU A 350 10.30 15.50 -5.79
CA LEU A 350 11.02 14.22 -5.88
C LEU A 350 11.20 13.74 -7.32
N GLY A 351 10.56 14.37 -8.30
CA GLY A 351 10.63 14.01 -9.71
C GLY A 351 10.03 12.65 -10.03
N ILE A 352 8.95 12.25 -9.34
CA ILE A 352 8.26 10.97 -9.55
C ILE A 352 6.75 11.19 -9.75
N PRO A 353 6.11 10.56 -10.74
CA PRO A 353 4.69 10.74 -11.03
C PRO A 353 3.78 9.87 -10.14
N VAL A 354 2.55 10.36 -9.93
CA VAL A 354 1.43 9.51 -9.51
C VAL A 354 0.93 8.76 -10.75
N THR A 355 0.94 7.43 -10.71
CA THR A 355 0.53 6.58 -11.84
C THR A 355 -0.86 5.97 -11.68
N GLY A 356 -1.44 6.06 -10.48
CA GLY A 356 -2.76 5.57 -10.16
C GLY A 356 -3.12 5.90 -8.70
N GLY A 357 -4.35 5.63 -8.31
CA GLY A 357 -4.77 5.81 -6.92
C GLY A 357 -6.26 5.58 -6.72
N ASN A 358 -6.70 5.82 -5.50
CA ASN A 358 -8.08 5.68 -5.05
C ASN A 358 -8.46 6.85 -4.15
N VAL A 359 -9.72 7.27 -4.22
CA VAL A 359 -10.30 8.25 -3.29
C VAL A 359 -11.49 7.61 -2.59
N SER A 360 -11.41 7.56 -1.27
CA SER A 360 -12.48 7.09 -0.39
C SER A 360 -12.97 8.26 0.45
N PHE A 361 -14.20 8.67 0.21
CA PHE A 361 -14.90 9.70 0.97
C PHE A 361 -15.92 9.07 1.92
N TYR A 362 -16.59 9.89 2.73
CA TYR A 362 -17.64 9.45 3.66
C TYR A 362 -17.15 8.51 4.79
N ASN A 363 -15.84 8.46 5.05
CA ASN A 363 -15.26 7.70 6.17
C ASN A 363 -15.51 8.42 7.50
N GLN A 364 -16.71 8.26 8.04
CA GLN A 364 -17.11 8.82 9.33
C GLN A 364 -18.20 7.98 9.99
N THR A 365 -18.27 8.04 11.31
CA THR A 365 -19.35 7.45 12.11
C THR A 365 -20.13 8.57 12.77
N GLY A 366 -21.40 8.73 12.38
CA GLY A 366 -22.17 9.91 12.73
C GLY A 366 -21.45 11.21 12.32
N ALA A 367 -21.18 12.09 13.28
CA ALA A 367 -20.45 13.34 13.05
C ALA A 367 -18.92 13.22 13.14
N ALA A 368 -18.38 12.07 13.57
CA ALA A 368 -16.96 11.89 13.80
C ALA A 368 -16.27 11.36 12.53
N ALA A 369 -15.63 12.26 11.80
CA ALA A 369 -14.76 11.89 10.68
C ALA A 369 -13.45 11.25 11.16
N ILE A 370 -12.93 10.31 10.36
CA ILE A 370 -11.56 9.84 10.55
C ILE A 370 -10.57 11.01 10.46
N HIS A 371 -9.37 10.82 11.01
CA HIS A 371 -8.27 11.70 10.63
C HIS A 371 -8.04 11.60 9.11
N PRO A 372 -7.77 12.73 8.43
CA PRO A 372 -7.32 12.71 7.03
C PRO A 372 -6.21 11.68 6.86
N THR A 373 -6.40 10.67 6.01
CA THR A 373 -5.44 9.56 5.92
C THR A 373 -5.04 9.32 4.47
N PRO A 374 -4.12 10.16 3.93
CA PRO A 374 -3.45 9.88 2.67
C PRO A 374 -2.46 8.73 2.89
N VAL A 375 -2.78 7.55 2.37
CA VAL A 375 -1.87 6.42 2.31
C VAL A 375 -1.15 6.47 0.97
N VAL A 376 0.18 6.50 0.99
CA VAL A 376 1.01 6.67 -0.21
C VAL A 376 1.85 5.42 -0.41
N GLY A 377 1.73 4.81 -1.58
CA GLY A 377 2.58 3.72 -2.03
C GLY A 377 3.65 4.22 -2.99
N VAL A 378 4.87 3.72 -2.87
CA VAL A 378 5.96 3.98 -3.82
C VAL A 378 6.49 2.67 -4.36
N LEU A 379 6.66 2.62 -5.68
CA LEU A 379 7.31 1.55 -6.41
C LEU A 379 8.68 2.01 -6.89
N GLY A 380 9.70 1.16 -6.68
CA GLY A 380 11.03 1.34 -7.25
C GLY A 380 11.55 0.10 -7.95
N VAL A 381 12.57 0.29 -8.77
CA VAL A 381 13.25 -0.78 -9.52
C VAL A 381 14.68 -0.91 -9.05
N ILE A 382 15.16 -2.14 -8.94
CA ILE A 382 16.56 -2.48 -8.63
C ILE A 382 17.11 -3.39 -9.73
N ASP A 383 18.23 -2.99 -10.35
CA ASP A 383 18.82 -3.72 -11.49
C ASP A 383 19.20 -5.16 -11.15
N ASP A 384 19.71 -5.37 -9.94
CA ASP A 384 20.12 -6.67 -9.42
C ASP A 384 19.76 -6.74 -7.93
N VAL A 385 18.77 -7.58 -7.62
CA VAL A 385 18.33 -7.80 -6.25
C VAL A 385 19.46 -8.28 -5.35
N ALA A 386 20.52 -8.92 -5.84
CA ALA A 386 21.64 -9.33 -4.98
C ALA A 386 22.30 -8.13 -4.27
N GLN A 387 22.18 -6.92 -4.84
CA GLN A 387 22.70 -5.66 -4.30
C GLN A 387 21.76 -4.98 -3.29
N ARG A 388 20.64 -5.61 -2.92
CA ARG A 388 19.72 -5.02 -1.93
C ARG A 388 20.44 -4.74 -0.60
N VAL A 389 20.01 -3.66 0.07
CA VAL A 389 20.49 -3.28 1.40
C VAL A 389 19.43 -3.64 2.45
N PRO A 390 19.71 -4.59 3.36
CA PRO A 390 18.78 -4.95 4.43
C PRO A 390 18.81 -3.94 5.58
N MET A 391 17.75 -3.94 6.38
CA MET A 391 17.64 -3.10 7.56
C MET A 391 18.42 -3.61 8.77
N GLY A 392 18.72 -4.92 8.83
CA GLY A 392 19.43 -5.52 9.97
C GLY A 392 20.93 -5.23 9.91
N PHE A 393 21.61 -5.12 11.06
CA PHE A 393 23.07 -5.07 11.06
C PHE A 393 23.62 -6.45 10.69
N PRO A 394 24.35 -6.60 9.57
CA PRO A 394 25.00 -7.86 9.30
C PRO A 394 26.08 -8.13 10.35
N LYS A 395 26.50 -9.39 10.43
CA LYS A 395 27.67 -9.73 11.24
C LYS A 395 28.87 -8.94 10.70
N PRO A 396 29.62 -8.21 11.56
CA PRO A 396 30.74 -7.39 11.09
C PRO A 396 31.74 -8.25 10.31
N ALA A 397 32.12 -7.77 9.12
CA ALA A 397 33.09 -8.44 8.27
C ALA A 397 34.53 -8.31 8.81
N ASN A 398 34.76 -7.34 9.70
CA ASN A 398 36.05 -7.08 10.32
C ASN A 398 35.95 -7.11 11.87
N PRO A 399 37.08 -7.26 12.59
CA PRO A 399 37.10 -7.23 14.05
C PRO A 399 36.81 -5.84 14.65
N GLU A 400 36.94 -4.77 13.86
CA GLU A 400 36.79 -3.38 14.30
C GLU A 400 35.33 -2.93 14.37
N GLY A 401 34.42 -3.68 13.73
CA GLY A 401 32.99 -3.38 13.66
C GLY A 401 32.60 -2.45 12.51
N ASP A 402 31.29 -2.20 12.39
CA ASP A 402 30.72 -1.27 11.41
C ASP A 402 30.64 0.15 12.00
N ILE A 403 30.79 1.16 11.13
CA ILE A 403 30.61 2.57 11.48
C ILE A 403 29.16 2.99 11.20
N ILE A 404 28.48 3.56 12.19
CA ILE A 404 27.09 4.00 12.07
C ILE A 404 27.04 5.49 11.74
N PHE A 405 26.39 5.84 10.62
CA PHE A 405 26.08 7.21 10.24
C PHE A 405 24.60 7.53 10.47
N LEU A 406 24.33 8.74 10.99
CA LEU A 406 22.99 9.32 11.01
C LEU A 406 22.97 10.47 10.00
N LEU A 407 22.13 10.36 8.98
CA LEU A 407 21.97 11.40 7.96
C LEU A 407 20.88 12.39 8.38
N GLY A 408 21.18 13.68 8.27
CA GLY A 408 20.29 14.78 8.65
C GLY A 408 20.46 15.24 10.10
N GLU A 409 19.74 16.31 10.45
CA GLU A 409 19.72 16.89 11.78
C GLU A 409 18.54 16.36 12.58
N THR A 410 18.73 16.15 13.89
CA THR A 410 17.62 15.83 14.82
C THR A 410 17.30 17.07 15.64
N ARG A 411 16.02 17.44 15.69
CA ARG A 411 15.49 18.58 16.45
C ARG A 411 14.46 18.08 17.47
N LEU A 412 14.10 18.94 18.42
CA LEU A 412 12.99 18.66 19.34
C LEU A 412 11.66 18.89 18.61
N GLU A 413 11.19 17.85 17.92
CA GLU A 413 9.96 17.84 17.10
C GLU A 413 9.13 16.62 17.54
N LEU A 414 8.36 16.79 18.61
CA LEU A 414 7.61 15.71 19.27
C LEU A 414 6.11 15.77 18.95
N SER A 415 5.65 16.83 18.31
CA SER A 415 4.25 16.99 17.93
C SER A 415 3.78 15.97 16.89
N GLY A 416 2.56 15.46 17.09
CA GLY A 416 1.96 14.39 16.28
C GLY A 416 2.61 13.01 16.40
N SER A 417 3.57 12.85 17.32
CA SER A 417 4.43 11.69 17.36
C SER A 417 3.88 10.53 18.20
N GLU A 418 4.38 9.31 17.97
CA GLU A 418 4.01 8.15 18.79
C GLU A 418 4.40 8.31 20.27
N TRP A 419 5.44 9.08 20.59
CA TRP A 419 5.78 9.35 21.98
C TRP A 419 4.71 10.22 22.65
N ALA A 420 4.27 11.29 21.98
CA ALA A 420 3.23 12.18 22.49
C ALA A 420 1.92 11.41 22.72
N TRP A 421 1.58 10.49 21.81
CA TRP A 421 0.41 9.64 21.96
C TRP A 421 0.54 8.60 23.08
N VAL A 422 1.62 7.80 23.10
CA VAL A 422 1.75 6.69 24.06
C VAL A 422 1.98 7.15 25.49
N GLU A 423 2.71 8.26 25.70
CA GLU A 423 3.06 8.73 27.04
C GLU A 423 2.06 9.75 27.60
N HIS A 424 1.33 10.45 26.73
CA HIS A 424 0.50 11.58 27.13
C HIS A 424 -0.89 11.61 26.49
N GLU A 425 -1.24 10.65 25.62
CA GLU A 425 -2.48 10.65 24.82
C GLU A 425 -2.70 11.97 24.06
N HIS A 426 -1.59 12.60 23.66
CA HIS A 426 -1.56 13.96 23.12
C HIS A 426 -1.56 13.99 21.60
N LEU A 427 -2.44 14.80 21.02
CA LEU A 427 -2.44 15.12 19.59
C LEU A 427 -2.49 16.65 19.42
N GLY A 428 -1.32 17.25 19.22
CA GLY A 428 -1.19 18.68 19.02
C GLY A 428 0.19 19.12 18.53
N GLY A 429 0.28 20.39 18.16
CA GLY A 429 1.42 21.08 17.57
C GLY A 429 1.51 20.87 16.06
N VAL A 430 2.70 21.09 15.51
CA VAL A 430 2.93 21.00 14.06
C VAL A 430 3.81 19.80 13.74
N PRO A 431 3.49 18.97 12.72
CA PRO A 431 4.35 17.88 12.31
C PRO A 431 5.75 18.37 11.89
N ARG A 432 6.73 17.49 12.05
CA ARG A 432 8.10 17.68 11.55
C ARG A 432 8.11 18.09 10.07
N GLY A 433 8.93 19.07 9.70
CA GLY A 433 9.15 19.41 8.29
C GLY A 433 8.03 20.23 7.62
N SER A 434 7.06 20.73 8.39
CA SER A 434 6.09 21.76 7.97
C SER A 434 6.76 23.08 7.53
N THR A 435 7.99 23.33 7.98
CA THR A 435 8.85 24.42 7.51
C THR A 435 9.95 23.87 6.60
N TRP A 436 9.59 23.50 5.37
CA TRP A 436 10.61 23.27 4.35
C TRP A 436 11.26 24.62 3.97
N PRO A 437 12.59 24.76 3.97
CA PRO A 437 13.20 25.98 3.45
C PRO A 437 12.90 26.08 1.96
N ALA A 438 12.47 27.27 1.50
CA ALA A 438 12.19 27.60 0.10
C ALA A 438 13.36 27.39 -0.88
N SER A 439 14.55 27.03 -0.37
CA SER A 439 15.66 26.56 -1.19
C SER A 439 15.40 25.10 -1.57
N GLY A 440 14.90 24.85 -2.79
CA GLY A 440 14.60 23.53 -3.38
C GLY A 440 15.77 22.55 -3.48
N ARG A 441 16.44 22.27 -2.37
CA ARG A 441 17.34 21.14 -2.18
C ARG A 441 16.67 20.19 -1.21
N SER A 442 15.85 19.31 -1.76
CA SER A 442 15.56 18.04 -1.12
C SER A 442 16.89 17.40 -0.71
N PRO A 443 17.03 16.78 0.48
CA PRO A 443 18.15 15.90 0.74
C PRO A 443 18.01 14.74 -0.24
N SER A 444 18.60 14.90 -1.43
CA SER A 444 18.66 13.87 -2.45
C SER A 444 19.37 12.67 -1.84
N CYS A 445 18.60 11.71 -1.35
CA CYS A 445 19.04 10.33 -1.35
C CYS A 445 19.06 9.92 -2.83
N SER A 446 20.04 10.42 -3.59
CA SER A 446 20.35 9.77 -4.86
C SER A 446 20.69 8.32 -4.52
N PRO A 447 20.29 7.33 -5.33
CA PRO A 447 20.82 5.98 -5.22
C PRO A 447 22.34 6.10 -5.15
N ARG A 448 22.93 5.78 -3.99
CA ARG A 448 24.37 5.93 -3.78
C ARG A 448 25.10 4.90 -4.65
N PRO A 449 26.37 5.17 -5.02
CA PRO A 449 27.19 4.19 -5.73
C PRO A 449 27.26 2.87 -4.95
N ARG A 450 27.13 1.78 -5.71
CA ARG A 450 27.08 0.38 -5.27
C ARG A 450 28.17 0.07 -4.22
N GLY A 451 27.79 -0.61 -3.13
CA GLY A 451 28.74 -1.23 -2.19
C GLY A 451 29.21 -0.43 -0.96
N SER A 452 28.62 0.73 -0.64
CA SER A 452 29.10 1.59 0.47
C SER A 452 28.36 1.44 1.82
N ALA A 453 27.22 0.74 1.86
CA ALA A 453 26.46 0.49 3.09
C ALA A 453 26.13 -0.99 3.24
N THR A 454 26.41 -1.54 4.43
CA THR A 454 26.12 -2.93 4.79
C THR A 454 24.70 -3.10 5.32
N SER A 455 24.11 -2.03 5.85
CA SER A 455 22.71 -1.93 6.28
C SER A 455 22.23 -0.49 6.21
N ALA A 456 20.92 -0.30 6.05
CA ALA A 456 20.29 1.00 6.09
C ALA A 456 18.89 0.90 6.67
N ARG A 457 18.53 1.84 7.54
CA ARG A 457 17.17 1.97 8.04
C ARG A 457 16.75 3.42 8.10
N ARG A 458 15.50 3.69 7.74
CA ARG A 458 14.89 5.00 7.92
C ARG A 458 14.71 5.39 9.39
N THR A 459 14.37 6.65 9.58
CA THR A 459 13.92 7.19 10.87
C THR A 459 12.45 7.58 10.78
N THR A 460 11.55 6.84 11.44
CA THR A 460 10.10 7.15 11.46
C THR A 460 9.58 7.16 12.89
N SER A 461 8.79 8.19 13.22
CA SER A 461 8.30 8.51 14.58
C SER A 461 9.44 8.64 15.65
N PRO A 462 9.23 9.32 16.79
CA PRO A 462 10.10 10.45 17.18
C PRO A 462 11.41 10.10 17.90
N THR A 463 11.73 8.84 18.22
CA THR A 463 12.89 8.58 19.09
C THR A 463 14.00 7.82 18.38
N ALA A 464 15.22 8.37 18.41
CA ALA A 464 16.43 7.65 18.02
C ALA A 464 16.67 6.36 18.84
N VAL A 465 15.98 6.22 19.97
CA VAL A 465 16.10 5.11 20.90
C VAL A 465 15.23 3.92 20.51
N SER A 466 13.98 4.13 20.04
CA SER A 466 13.19 3.02 19.46
C SER A 466 13.96 2.36 18.31
N ARG A 467 14.67 3.18 17.52
CA ARG A 467 15.51 2.74 16.39
C ARG A 467 16.42 1.59 16.77
N ARG A 468 17.32 1.79 17.76
CA ARG A 468 18.32 0.80 18.23
C ARG A 468 17.69 -0.51 18.71
N CYS A 469 16.50 -0.45 19.27
CA CYS A 469 15.80 -1.64 19.78
C CYS A 469 15.29 -2.56 18.67
N TRP A 470 14.93 -2.03 17.50
CA TRP A 470 14.50 -2.83 16.34
C TRP A 470 15.64 -3.45 15.53
N TRP A 471 16.87 -2.92 15.63
CA TRP A 471 18.02 -3.51 14.94
C TRP A 471 18.44 -4.86 15.54
N ARG A 472 18.30 -5.04 16.86
CA ARG A 472 18.76 -6.25 17.55
C ARG A 472 17.93 -7.52 17.25
N PRO A 473 16.59 -7.48 17.19
CA PRO A 473 15.77 -8.63 16.83
C PRO A 473 15.99 -9.11 15.40
N ALA A 474 16.19 -8.20 14.43
CA ALA A 474 16.43 -8.57 13.02
C ALA A 474 17.71 -9.41 12.81
N CYS A 475 18.69 -9.28 13.70
CA CYS A 475 19.95 -10.04 13.67
C CYS A 475 19.87 -11.39 14.42
N GLY A 476 18.81 -11.60 15.23
CA GLY A 476 18.64 -12.79 16.05
C GLY A 476 18.10 -13.95 15.22
N GLY A 477 18.98 -14.72 14.59
CA GLY A 477 18.60 -15.97 13.93
C GLY A 477 17.84 -16.89 14.91
N ALA A 478 16.68 -17.37 14.48
CA ALA A 478 15.93 -18.40 15.19
C ALA A 478 16.84 -19.61 15.43
N SER A 479 17.28 -19.81 16.68
CA SER A 479 17.86 -21.07 17.10
C SER A 479 16.78 -22.15 16.94
N ALA A 480 16.96 -23.02 15.94
CA ALA A 480 16.09 -24.15 15.69
C ALA A 480 15.85 -24.95 16.97
N PRO A 481 14.60 -25.26 17.35
CA PRO A 481 14.36 -26.18 18.46
C PRO A 481 14.75 -27.59 18.01
N GLY A 482 15.68 -28.18 18.75
CA GLY A 482 16.23 -29.50 18.50
C GLY A 482 15.16 -30.59 18.34
N SER A 483 15.50 -31.52 17.44
CA SER A 483 14.90 -32.85 17.20
C SER A 483 14.00 -33.37 18.33
N ARG A 484 12.69 -33.46 18.05
CA ARG A 484 11.75 -34.29 18.82
C ARG A 484 11.76 -35.72 18.25
N CYS A 485 12.24 -36.68 19.04
CA CYS A 485 11.91 -38.10 18.86
C CYS A 485 10.52 -38.41 19.46
N PRO A 486 9.80 -39.43 18.95
CA PRO A 486 8.36 -39.55 19.13
C PRO A 486 7.93 -40.14 20.49
N ARG A 487 6.72 -39.75 20.90
CA ARG A 487 6.01 -40.18 22.11
C ARG A 487 5.67 -41.67 22.09
N SER A 488 5.84 -42.34 23.23
CA SER A 488 5.12 -43.57 23.59
C SER A 488 4.54 -43.50 25.01
N SER A 489 3.21 -43.56 25.06
CA SER A 489 2.33 -44.22 26.05
C SER A 489 2.55 -44.09 27.58
N ARG A 490 1.60 -43.35 28.19
CA ARG A 490 0.81 -43.60 29.42
C ARG A 490 1.44 -43.50 30.84
N PRO A 491 0.61 -43.18 31.87
CA PRO A 491 1.03 -42.45 33.07
C PRO A 491 1.09 -43.32 34.34
N ALA A 492 1.89 -42.91 35.32
CA ALA A 492 1.87 -43.47 36.68
C ALA A 492 1.99 -42.38 37.76
N ARG A 493 1.28 -42.64 38.86
CA ARG A 493 0.90 -41.76 39.98
C ARG A 493 2.02 -41.49 41.00
N CYS A 494 1.84 -40.36 41.71
CA CYS A 494 2.12 -40.06 43.12
C CYS A 494 3.41 -40.57 43.80
N ARG A 495 4.21 -39.64 44.37
CA ARG A 495 4.23 -39.34 45.83
C ARG A 495 5.26 -38.25 46.18
N SER A 496 4.89 -37.54 47.24
CA SER A 496 5.59 -36.51 48.00
C SER A 496 6.94 -36.93 48.61
N SER A 497 7.88 -35.98 48.72
CA SER A 497 8.57 -35.70 50.00
C SER A 497 9.39 -34.40 49.92
N SER A 498 9.36 -33.68 51.03
CA SER A 498 10.10 -32.48 51.39
C SER A 498 11.56 -32.78 51.73
N SER A 499 12.47 -31.82 51.50
CA SER A 499 13.35 -31.21 52.52
C SER A 499 14.62 -30.52 51.94
N SER A 500 14.83 -29.29 52.42
CA SER A 500 16.10 -28.63 52.79
C SER A 500 17.28 -28.43 51.81
N ALA A 501 17.47 -27.14 51.50
CA ALA A 501 18.67 -26.30 51.72
C ALA A 501 20.09 -26.81 51.33
N SER A 502 20.80 -26.05 50.46
CA SER A 502 21.95 -25.21 50.86
C SER A 502 22.69 -24.53 49.69
N ARG A 503 22.97 -23.22 49.89
CA ARG A 503 24.09 -22.35 49.44
C ARG A 503 24.89 -22.66 48.17
N VAL A 504 25.04 -21.66 47.28
CA VAL A 504 26.35 -21.09 46.85
C VAL A 504 26.18 -19.61 46.44
N ALA A 505 27.00 -18.73 47.02
CA ALA A 505 27.18 -17.31 46.74
C ALA A 505 27.90 -17.08 45.37
N GLY A 506 27.61 -16.05 44.58
CA GLY A 506 27.87 -14.64 44.85
C GLY A 506 29.33 -14.26 44.56
N ARG A 507 29.63 -13.75 43.34
CA ARG A 507 30.85 -12.95 43.05
C ARG A 507 30.56 -11.86 42.02
N TRP A 508 30.57 -10.62 42.50
CA TRP A 508 30.84 -9.41 41.73
C TRP A 508 32.35 -9.28 41.48
N CYS A 509 32.74 -8.77 40.32
CA CYS A 509 34.10 -8.26 40.09
C CYS A 509 34.02 -6.84 39.49
N ARG A 510 34.42 -5.85 40.29
CA ARG A 510 34.90 -4.52 39.86
C ARG A 510 36.43 -4.54 39.91
N CYS A 511 37.09 -3.92 38.94
CA CYS A 511 38.37 -3.19 39.05
C CYS A 511 38.76 -2.63 37.68
N ARG A 512 39.53 -1.56 37.50
CA ARG A 512 39.76 -0.27 38.16
C ARG A 512 40.68 0.48 37.17
N ALA A 513 40.56 1.81 37.08
CA ALA A 513 41.42 2.63 36.23
C ALA A 513 42.89 2.63 36.70
N ALA A 514 43.82 2.76 35.75
CA ALA A 514 45.21 3.18 36.01
C ALA A 514 45.69 4.12 34.90
N THR A 515 46.07 5.33 35.29
CA THR A 515 46.78 6.35 34.51
C THR A 515 48.30 6.19 34.71
N ARG A 516 49.11 6.40 33.66
CA ARG A 516 50.51 6.89 33.75
C ARG A 516 51.01 7.46 32.40
N ARG A 517 51.83 8.51 32.50
CA ARG A 517 52.31 9.44 31.45
C ARG A 517 53.76 9.16 31.01
N ARG A 518 54.09 9.75 29.83
CA ARG A 518 55.39 10.23 29.24
C ARG A 518 56.12 9.24 28.31
N SER A 519 56.75 9.57 27.16
CA SER A 519 56.82 10.71 26.19
C SER A 519 57.77 10.25 25.01
N PRO A 520 58.35 11.06 24.08
CA PRO A 520 57.97 11.11 22.66
C PRO A 520 59.10 10.86 21.61
N ARG A 521 58.71 10.72 20.33
CA ARG A 521 59.41 11.00 19.03
C ARG A 521 58.86 10.01 17.97
N SER A 522 58.55 10.33 16.73
CA SER A 522 59.10 11.32 15.80
C SER A 522 58.07 11.71 14.72
N ALA A 523 58.28 12.88 14.13
CA ALA A 523 57.45 13.55 13.14
C ALA A 523 57.70 13.05 11.70
N ARG A 524 56.66 13.03 10.86
CA ARG A 524 56.75 13.47 9.45
C ARG A 524 55.50 14.27 9.07
N ARG A 525 55.77 15.50 8.64
CA ARG A 525 54.84 16.48 8.05
C ARG A 525 54.57 16.13 6.59
N ALA A 526 53.35 16.38 6.13
CA ALA A 526 53.09 16.83 4.77
C ALA A 526 51.96 17.87 4.83
N ALA A 527 52.24 19.05 4.30
CA ALA A 527 51.35 20.20 4.24
C ALA A 527 51.09 20.53 2.76
N CYS A 528 49.87 20.92 2.41
CA CYS A 528 49.49 21.75 1.26
C CYS A 528 48.05 22.25 1.52
N ARG A 529 47.87 23.52 1.96
CA ARG A 529 47.55 24.72 1.17
C ARG A 529 46.18 24.65 0.45
N GLY A 530 45.31 25.64 0.75
CA GLY A 530 43.98 25.86 0.15
C GLY A 530 44.00 26.29 -1.32
N PRO A 531 42.90 26.85 -1.88
CA PRO A 531 42.34 28.12 -1.38
C PRO A 531 40.78 28.22 -1.32
N ARG A 532 40.33 29.23 -0.57
CA ARG A 532 39.02 29.89 -0.66
C ARG A 532 38.88 30.58 -2.03
N TRP A 533 37.68 30.67 -2.61
CA TRP A 533 37.17 31.86 -3.32
C TRP A 533 35.64 31.81 -3.47
N ALA A 534 35.05 33.01 -3.27
CA ALA A 534 33.73 33.54 -3.62
C ALA A 534 32.47 32.75 -3.22
#